data_AF-A0A6N3AZL3-F1
#
_entry.id   AF-A0A6N3AZL3-F1
#
_cell.length_a   1.000
_cell.length_b   1.000
_cell.length_c   1.000
_cell.angle_alpha   90.00
_cell.angle_beta   90.00
_cell.angle_gamma   90.00
#
_symmetry.space_group_name_H-M   'P 1'
#
loop_
_entity.id
_entity.type
_entity.pdbx_description
1 polymer ?
#
loop_
_entity_poly.entity_id
_entity_poly.type
_entity_poly.pdbx_seq_one_letter_code
_entity_poly.pdbx_strand_id
1 'polypeptide(L)'
;MADTYLPADVRKRIVDVMRERKMTQRELALRIDVNESTISRFLSGKTEKLSEESVIRIARVFNVSTDFILGTTVIPDKKNYDISELGLSVEAAKNLYTGKVNNDVVNRLLENPRFAMVTYMIAQYMDDTLARGYAAQNQMFATVGSLLLGQNQAPEAVQAARTANAMKIPAYQADQTTIQNTFMTVVKEIKKEAGSDLVAAKAISKEATEKMFAELTKGQDMQNPTITPEAVVDAITGSISGVDGVNQEALDNFNKALLGLMQTMVLPEDDGQDN
;
A
#
# COMPACT_ATOMS: atom_id res chain seq x y z
N MET A 1 11.19 1.08 -19.08
CA MET A 1 11.45 -0.34 -18.80
C MET A 1 12.95 -0.46 -18.58
N ALA A 2 13.40 -0.95 -17.42
CA ALA A 2 14.83 -1.11 -17.18
C ALA A 2 15.33 -2.23 -18.11
N ASP A 3 16.23 -1.90 -19.04
CA ASP A 3 16.87 -2.89 -19.89
C ASP A 3 17.56 -3.92 -18.99
N THR A 4 17.05 -5.14 -19.01
CA THR A 4 17.51 -6.21 -18.14
C THR A 4 18.80 -6.76 -18.72
N TYR A 5 19.92 -6.46 -18.08
CA TYR A 5 21.22 -6.94 -18.55
C TYR A 5 21.39 -8.44 -18.29
N LEU A 6 21.82 -9.19 -19.30
CA LEU A 6 22.14 -10.62 -19.17
C LEU A 6 23.40 -10.85 -18.32
N PRO A 7 23.51 -11.95 -17.54
CA PRO A 7 24.74 -12.30 -16.84
C PRO A 7 25.93 -12.32 -17.82
N ALA A 8 26.94 -11.49 -17.56
CA ALA A 8 28.02 -11.25 -18.50
C ALA A 8 29.31 -10.94 -17.75
N ASP A 9 30.44 -11.32 -18.33
CA ASP A 9 31.77 -11.03 -17.81
C ASP A 9 32.09 -9.53 -17.88
N VAL A 10 33.07 -9.10 -17.08
CA VAL A 10 33.47 -7.69 -16.90
C VAL A 10 33.68 -6.96 -18.23
N ARG A 11 34.25 -7.65 -19.23
CA ARG A 11 34.48 -7.08 -20.56
C ARG A 11 33.19 -6.74 -21.28
N LYS A 12 32.23 -7.66 -21.31
CA LYS A 12 30.93 -7.43 -21.93
C LYS A 12 30.17 -6.32 -21.22
N ARG A 13 30.19 -6.29 -19.88
CA ARG A 13 29.57 -5.21 -19.08
C ARG A 13 30.11 -3.83 -19.45
N ILE A 14 31.42 -3.69 -19.55
CA ILE A 14 32.03 -2.41 -19.95
C ILE A 14 31.62 -2.03 -21.38
N VAL A 15 31.59 -2.99 -22.31
CA VAL A 15 31.16 -2.74 -23.70
C VAL A 15 29.69 -2.33 -23.78
N ASP A 16 28.81 -2.99 -23.02
CA ASP A 16 27.37 -2.72 -23.03
C ASP A 16 27.09 -1.30 -22.50
N VAL A 17 27.71 -0.91 -21.38
CA VAL A 17 27.56 0.43 -20.80
C VAL A 17 28.18 1.51 -21.70
N MET A 18 29.32 1.23 -22.32
CA MET A 18 29.91 2.12 -23.32
C MET A 18 28.97 2.35 -24.51
N ARG A 19 28.30 1.30 -24.99
CA ARG A 19 27.33 1.39 -26.08
C ARG A 19 26.10 2.18 -25.66
N GLU A 20 25.54 1.92 -24.48
CA GLU A 20 24.38 2.64 -23.95
C GLU A 20 24.67 4.14 -23.82
N ARG A 21 25.84 4.48 -23.27
CA ARG A 21 26.26 5.88 -23.03
C ARG A 21 26.95 6.53 -24.23
N LYS A 22 27.02 5.85 -25.39
CA LYS A 22 27.68 6.30 -26.62
C LYS A 22 29.12 6.80 -26.39
N MET A 23 29.86 6.11 -25.52
CA MET A 23 31.22 6.47 -25.14
C MET A 23 32.27 5.62 -25.86
N THR A 24 33.29 6.25 -26.42
CA THR A 24 34.40 5.57 -27.10
C THR A 24 35.47 5.06 -26.11
N GLN A 25 36.31 4.11 -26.54
CA GLN A 25 37.42 3.59 -25.71
C GLN A 25 38.38 4.71 -25.29
N ARG A 26 38.65 5.64 -26.21
CA ARG A 26 39.50 6.80 -25.96
C ARG A 26 38.90 7.74 -24.91
N GLU A 27 37.62 8.06 -25.00
CA GLU A 27 36.94 8.90 -24.03
C GLU A 27 36.89 8.26 -22.64
N LEU A 28 36.62 6.95 -22.58
CA LEU A 28 36.65 6.21 -21.32
C LEU A 28 38.05 6.26 -20.71
N ALA A 29 39.09 5.96 -21.50
CA ALA A 29 40.47 5.97 -21.05
C ALA A 29 40.90 7.33 -20.49
N LEU A 30 40.52 8.43 -21.16
CA LEU A 30 40.76 9.79 -20.68
C LEU A 30 40.03 10.09 -19.36
N ARG A 31 38.77 9.67 -19.22
CA ARG A 31 37.98 9.93 -18.00
C ARG A 31 38.44 9.13 -16.78
N ILE A 32 39.05 7.97 -17.00
CA ILE A 32 39.59 7.14 -15.92
C ILE A 32 41.12 7.28 -15.76
N ASP A 33 41.73 8.26 -16.41
CA ASP A 33 43.17 8.55 -16.34
C ASP A 33 44.06 7.33 -16.64
N VAL A 34 43.79 6.64 -17.76
CA VAL A 34 44.65 5.56 -18.26
C VAL A 34 44.93 5.72 -19.76
N ASN A 35 45.96 5.03 -20.23
CA ASN A 35 46.25 4.96 -21.66
C ASN A 35 45.14 4.20 -22.41
N GLU A 36 44.76 4.67 -23.60
CA GLU A 36 43.79 4.00 -24.47
C GLU A 36 44.20 2.54 -24.76
N SER A 37 45.50 2.30 -24.89
CA SER A 37 46.05 0.95 -25.09
C SER A 37 45.74 -0.01 -23.95
N THR A 38 45.54 0.47 -22.71
CA THR A 38 45.16 -0.34 -21.55
C THR A 38 43.73 -0.85 -21.69
N ILE A 39 42.79 0.04 -22.04
CA ILE A 39 41.39 -0.33 -22.28
C ILE A 39 41.28 -1.27 -23.49
N SER A 40 41.97 -0.94 -24.59
CA SER A 40 41.96 -1.75 -25.81
C SER A 40 42.49 -3.17 -25.58
N ARG A 41 43.62 -3.33 -24.86
CA ARG A 41 44.18 -4.64 -24.52
C ARG A 41 43.26 -5.45 -23.61
N PHE A 42 42.59 -4.81 -22.65
CA PHE A 42 41.65 -5.50 -21.78
C PHE A 42 40.41 -5.99 -22.54
N LEU A 43 39.79 -5.12 -23.35
CA LEU A 43 38.58 -5.47 -24.12
C LEU A 43 38.85 -6.53 -25.20
N SER A 44 40.04 -6.51 -25.82
CA SER A 44 40.48 -7.53 -26.78
C SER A 44 40.97 -8.84 -26.13
N GLY A 45 41.03 -8.88 -24.81
CA GLY A 45 41.41 -10.04 -24.03
C GLY A 45 42.90 -10.33 -23.90
N LYS A 46 43.75 -9.43 -24.40
CA LYS A 46 45.21 -9.49 -24.23
C LYS A 46 45.66 -9.22 -22.79
N THR A 47 44.86 -8.46 -22.04
CA THR A 47 45.02 -8.26 -20.59
C THR A 47 43.90 -8.97 -19.85
N GLU A 48 44.25 -9.81 -18.90
CA GLU A 48 43.28 -10.64 -18.17
C GLU A 48 42.43 -9.81 -17.18
N LYS A 49 43.06 -8.90 -16.42
CA LYS A 49 42.40 -8.14 -15.35
C LYS A 49 42.69 -6.64 -15.46
N LEU A 50 41.70 -5.82 -15.12
CA LEU A 50 41.89 -4.40 -14.82
C LEU A 50 42.34 -4.23 -13.37
N SER A 51 43.03 -3.12 -13.07
CA SER A 51 43.29 -2.75 -11.67
C SER A 51 41.97 -2.41 -10.97
N GLU A 52 41.93 -2.62 -9.65
CA GLU A 52 40.78 -2.25 -8.81
C GLU A 52 40.43 -0.77 -8.97
N GLU A 53 41.45 0.07 -9.01
CA GLU A 53 41.32 1.52 -9.21
C GLU A 53 40.64 1.87 -10.55
N SER A 54 41.00 1.18 -11.64
CA SER A 54 40.33 1.34 -12.93
C SER A 54 38.88 0.90 -12.88
N VAL A 55 38.55 -0.21 -12.20
CA VAL A 55 37.16 -0.67 -12.03
C VAL A 55 36.32 0.37 -11.27
N ILE A 56 36.86 0.91 -10.18
CA ILE A 56 36.19 1.96 -9.39
C ILE A 56 35.97 3.22 -10.23
N ARG A 57 36.98 3.66 -10.98
CA ARG A 57 36.85 4.85 -11.85
C ARG A 57 35.83 4.62 -12.98
N ILE A 58 35.82 3.44 -13.60
CA ILE A 58 34.84 3.08 -14.63
C ILE A 58 33.41 3.13 -14.05
N ALA A 59 33.20 2.52 -12.88
CA ALA A 59 31.90 2.53 -12.21
C ALA A 59 31.39 3.96 -11.95
N ARG A 60 32.28 4.85 -11.47
CA ARG A 60 31.97 6.27 -11.25
C ARG A 60 31.65 7.03 -12.55
N VAL A 61 32.43 6.82 -13.62
CA VAL A 61 32.24 7.49 -14.91
C VAL A 61 30.87 7.17 -15.51
N PHE A 62 30.38 5.95 -15.30
CA PHE A 62 29.09 5.51 -15.83
C PHE A 62 27.92 5.60 -14.84
N ASN A 63 28.19 6.04 -13.60
CA ASN A 63 27.23 6.09 -12.50
C ASN A 63 26.55 4.73 -12.24
N VAL A 64 27.34 3.66 -12.27
CA VAL A 64 26.93 2.27 -11.99
C VAL A 64 27.70 1.73 -10.78
N SER A 65 27.27 0.62 -10.19
CA SER A 65 28.02 -0.01 -9.09
C SER A 65 29.25 -0.78 -9.59
N THR A 66 30.26 -0.94 -8.71
CA THR A 66 31.40 -1.83 -8.99
C THR A 66 30.94 -3.27 -9.19
N ASP A 67 29.95 -3.70 -8.41
CA ASP A 67 29.32 -5.03 -8.49
C ASP A 67 28.73 -5.28 -9.88
N PHE A 68 28.12 -4.24 -10.48
CA PHE A 68 27.56 -4.34 -11.82
C PHE A 68 28.66 -4.49 -12.88
N ILE A 69 29.74 -3.71 -12.77
CA ILE A 69 30.91 -3.83 -13.66
C ILE A 69 31.57 -5.21 -13.51
N LEU A 70 31.64 -5.72 -12.29
CA LEU A 70 32.21 -7.03 -11.98
C LEU A 70 31.29 -8.21 -12.36
N GLY A 71 30.05 -7.94 -12.77
CA GLY A 71 29.08 -8.97 -13.19
C GLY A 71 28.43 -9.71 -12.02
N THR A 72 28.55 -9.20 -10.78
CA THR A 72 27.92 -9.79 -9.59
C THR A 72 26.46 -9.32 -9.39
N THR A 73 26.02 -8.30 -10.12
CA THR A 73 24.62 -7.88 -10.22
C THR A 73 24.24 -7.54 -11.67
N VAL A 74 22.97 -7.76 -12.01
CA VAL A 74 22.41 -7.41 -13.33
C VAL A 74 21.82 -6.00 -13.38
N ILE A 75 21.79 -5.29 -12.24
CA ILE A 75 21.13 -4.00 -12.12
C ILE A 75 22.16 -2.87 -12.31
N PRO A 76 22.04 -2.06 -13.39
CA PRO A 76 23.01 -1.02 -13.75
C PRO A 76 22.99 0.17 -12.80
N ASP A 77 21.81 0.56 -12.33
CA ASP A 77 21.66 1.70 -11.43
C ASP A 77 22.44 1.46 -10.14
N LYS A 78 22.94 2.54 -9.52
CA LYS A 78 23.52 2.55 -8.17
C LYS A 78 22.44 2.17 -7.14
N LYS A 79 21.96 0.94 -7.15
CA LYS A 79 21.05 0.38 -6.12
C LYS A 79 21.78 -0.03 -4.86
N ASN A 80 23.11 -0.11 -4.91
CA ASN A 80 23.96 -0.21 -3.72
C ASN A 80 24.09 1.18 -3.09
N TYR A 81 22.97 1.72 -2.62
CA TYR A 81 23.00 2.85 -1.70
C TYR A 81 23.55 2.34 -0.38
N ASP A 82 24.45 3.11 0.22
CA ASP A 82 24.77 2.86 1.63
C ASP A 82 23.48 3.06 2.44
N ILE A 83 23.26 2.23 3.46
CA ILE A 83 22.12 2.37 4.37
C ILE A 83 22.08 3.80 4.97
N SER A 84 23.26 4.37 5.23
CA SER A 84 23.42 5.75 5.70
C SER A 84 23.06 6.81 4.65
N GLU A 85 23.32 6.57 3.36
CA GLU A 85 22.91 7.46 2.26
C GLU A 85 21.39 7.57 2.13
N LEU A 86 20.67 6.50 2.52
CA LEU A 86 19.20 6.46 2.54
C LEU A 86 18.59 7.14 3.78
N GLY A 87 19.41 7.59 4.73
CA GLY A 87 18.94 8.09 6.03
C GLY A 87 18.29 7.01 6.90
N LEU A 88 18.45 5.74 6.55
CA LEU A 88 17.92 4.63 7.33
C LEU A 88 18.84 4.32 8.50
N SER A 89 18.25 4.06 9.67
CA SER A 89 19.00 3.47 10.77
C SER A 89 19.33 2.01 10.48
N VAL A 90 20.37 1.49 11.13
CA VAL A 90 20.76 0.07 11.03
C VAL A 90 19.58 -0.85 11.37
N GLU A 91 18.79 -0.49 12.39
CA GLU A 91 17.62 -1.25 12.80
C GLU A 91 16.49 -1.19 11.75
N ALA A 92 16.25 -0.04 11.12
CA ALA A 92 15.26 0.09 10.05
C ALA A 92 15.63 -0.78 8.83
N ALA A 93 16.90 -0.75 8.42
CA ALA A 93 17.40 -1.60 7.35
C ALA A 93 17.31 -3.09 7.71
N LYS A 94 17.63 -3.47 8.95
CA LYS A 94 17.49 -4.84 9.43
C LYS A 94 16.04 -5.32 9.40
N ASN A 95 15.08 -4.47 9.75
CA ASN A 95 13.66 -4.83 9.71
C ASN A 95 13.18 -5.13 8.28
N LEU A 96 13.65 -4.36 7.29
CA LEU A 96 13.38 -4.60 5.86
C LEU A 96 14.06 -5.87 5.36
N TYR A 97 15.33 -6.09 5.75
CA TYR A 97 16.10 -7.25 5.32
C TYR A 97 15.57 -8.57 5.90
N THR A 98 15.19 -8.56 7.17
CA THR A 98 14.72 -9.76 7.89
C THR A 98 13.24 -10.08 7.64
N GLY A 99 12.52 -9.24 6.90
CA GLY A 99 11.08 -9.42 6.66
C GLY A 99 10.20 -9.17 7.89
N LYS A 100 10.72 -8.44 8.90
CA LYS A 100 9.93 -8.00 10.06
C LYS A 100 8.81 -7.04 9.65
N VAL A 101 9.00 -6.34 8.53
CA VAL A 101 7.98 -5.55 7.85
C VAL A 101 7.63 -6.18 6.50
N ASN A 102 6.41 -5.96 6.02
CA ASN A 102 6.03 -6.39 4.68
C ASN A 102 6.64 -5.43 3.64
N ASN A 103 7.66 -5.90 2.91
CA ASN A 103 8.42 -5.08 1.97
C ASN A 103 7.54 -4.55 0.82
N ASP A 104 6.56 -5.32 0.36
CA ASP A 104 5.65 -4.86 -0.70
C ASP A 104 4.78 -3.70 -0.24
N VAL A 105 4.30 -3.75 1.02
CA VAL A 105 3.54 -2.65 1.61
C VAL A 105 4.43 -1.42 1.79
N VAL A 106 5.67 -1.60 2.27
CA VAL A 106 6.61 -0.49 2.42
C VAL A 106 6.95 0.15 1.08
N ASN A 107 7.21 -0.64 0.05
CA ASN A 107 7.47 -0.14 -1.31
C ASN A 107 6.28 0.67 -1.82
N ARG A 108 5.05 0.14 -1.71
CA ARG A 108 3.84 0.85 -2.13
C ARG A 108 3.60 2.15 -1.35
N LEU A 109 3.94 2.19 -0.07
CA LEU A 109 3.90 3.42 0.72
C LEU A 109 4.93 4.43 0.19
N LEU A 110 6.19 4.03 0.05
CA LEU A 110 7.27 4.92 -0.41
C LEU A 110 7.07 5.42 -1.85
N GLU A 111 6.43 4.63 -2.70
CA GLU A 111 6.13 4.98 -4.09
C GLU A 111 4.86 5.85 -4.23
N ASN A 112 3.99 5.90 -3.21
CA ASN A 112 2.78 6.71 -3.26
C ASN A 112 3.11 8.21 -3.05
N PRO A 113 2.76 9.11 -4.01
CA PRO A 113 3.12 10.52 -3.92
C PRO A 113 2.58 11.25 -2.70
N ARG A 114 1.41 10.85 -2.18
CA ARG A 114 0.80 11.49 -1.01
C ARG A 114 1.41 10.97 0.30
N PHE A 115 2.03 9.80 0.31
CA PHE A 115 2.76 9.32 1.48
C PHE A 115 3.95 10.22 1.82
N ALA A 116 4.65 10.75 0.82
CA ALA A 116 5.70 11.75 1.05
C ALA A 116 5.15 12.97 1.84
N MET A 117 3.96 13.47 1.48
CA MET A 117 3.30 14.54 2.25
C MET A 117 3.02 14.14 3.70
N VAL A 118 2.54 12.90 3.93
CA VAL A 118 2.32 12.39 5.29
C VAL A 118 3.61 12.39 6.12
N THR A 119 4.76 12.01 5.52
CA THR A 119 6.04 12.03 6.26
C THR A 119 6.42 13.44 6.73
N TYR A 120 6.16 14.47 5.92
CA TYR A 120 6.40 15.86 6.32
C TYR A 120 5.42 16.32 7.41
N MET A 121 4.15 15.92 7.34
CA MET A 121 3.16 16.24 8.38
C MET A 121 3.52 15.59 9.72
N ILE A 122 3.99 14.34 9.70
CA ILE A 122 4.48 13.64 10.89
C ILE A 122 5.71 14.36 11.45
N ALA A 123 6.66 14.78 10.61
CA ALA A 123 7.82 15.54 11.06
C ALA A 123 7.40 16.86 11.75
N GLN A 124 6.46 17.61 11.16
CA GLN A 124 5.93 18.85 11.76
C GLN A 124 5.24 18.62 13.10
N TYR A 125 4.52 17.50 13.24
CA TYR A 125 3.90 17.06 14.48
C TYR A 125 4.96 16.73 15.55
N MET A 126 6.05 16.05 15.16
CA MET A 126 7.17 15.75 16.07
C MET A 126 7.91 17.01 16.52
N ASP A 127 7.96 18.05 15.68
CA ASP A 127 8.64 19.32 15.97
C ASP A 127 7.74 20.35 16.70
N ASP A 128 6.55 19.93 17.17
CA ASP A 128 5.56 20.78 17.87
C ASP A 128 5.23 22.08 17.12
N THR A 129 5.31 22.10 15.78
CA THR A 129 5.26 23.35 15.00
C THR A 129 3.89 24.04 15.13
N LEU A 130 2.81 23.29 14.90
CA LEU A 130 1.44 23.81 15.02
C LEU A 130 0.97 23.82 16.48
N ALA A 131 1.43 22.86 17.29
CA ALA A 131 1.14 22.79 18.71
C ALA A 131 1.57 24.07 19.46
N ARG A 132 2.73 24.64 19.13
CA ARG A 132 3.17 25.93 19.71
C ARG A 132 2.22 27.09 19.39
N GLY A 133 1.67 27.13 18.16
CA GLY A 133 0.68 28.14 17.77
C GLY A 133 -0.61 28.02 18.58
N TYR A 134 -1.14 26.80 18.71
CA TYR A 134 -2.33 26.54 19.53
C TYR A 134 -2.06 26.76 21.02
N ALA A 135 -0.87 26.44 21.52
CA ALA A 135 -0.51 26.73 22.91
C ALA A 135 -0.52 28.23 23.20
N ALA A 136 0.07 29.05 22.31
CA ALA A 136 0.04 30.51 22.41
C ALA A 136 -1.41 31.05 22.36
N GLN A 137 -2.23 30.54 21.44
CA GLN A 137 -3.64 30.91 21.33
C GLN A 137 -4.44 30.53 22.60
N ASN A 138 -4.23 29.32 23.12
CA ASN A 138 -4.88 28.85 24.34
C ASN A 138 -4.46 29.67 25.56
N GLN A 139 -3.19 30.08 25.61
CA GLN A 139 -2.69 30.96 26.66
C GLN A 139 -3.36 32.34 26.58
N MET A 140 -3.55 32.90 25.38
CA MET A 140 -4.30 34.15 25.19
C MET A 140 -5.73 34.03 25.72
N PHE A 141 -6.45 32.96 25.38
CA PHE A 141 -7.81 32.71 25.90
C PHE A 141 -7.83 32.54 27.43
N ALA A 142 -6.82 31.89 28.00
CA ALA A 142 -6.68 31.76 29.44
C ALA A 142 -6.49 33.14 30.12
N THR A 143 -5.61 33.99 29.57
CA THR A 143 -5.38 35.34 30.06
C THR A 143 -6.65 36.19 30.00
N VAL A 144 -7.34 36.21 28.85
CA VAL A 144 -8.63 36.92 28.71
C VAL A 144 -9.65 36.42 29.73
N GLY A 145 -9.79 35.10 29.88
CA GLY A 145 -10.68 34.51 30.89
C GLY A 145 -10.32 34.94 32.33
N SER A 146 -9.03 35.00 32.66
CA SER A 146 -8.58 35.44 33.99
C SER A 146 -8.85 36.93 34.26
N LEU A 147 -8.66 37.78 33.24
CA LEU A 147 -8.92 39.23 33.35
C LEU A 147 -10.42 39.52 33.50
N LEU A 148 -11.26 38.78 32.76
CA LEU A 148 -12.71 38.89 32.87
C LEU A 148 -13.21 38.50 34.26
N LEU A 149 -12.65 37.46 34.87
CA LEU A 149 -13.10 36.97 36.18
C LEU A 149 -12.79 37.96 37.33
N GLY A 150 -11.79 38.83 37.19
CA GLY A 150 -11.52 39.96 38.10
C GLY A 150 -11.64 39.65 39.60
N GLN A 151 -11.90 40.66 40.43
CA GLN A 151 -12.24 40.46 41.86
C GLN A 151 -13.74 40.27 42.12
N ASN A 152 -14.60 40.78 41.22
CA ASN A 152 -16.05 40.65 41.33
C ASN A 152 -16.57 39.79 40.18
N GLN A 153 -16.85 38.53 40.49
CA GLN A 153 -17.31 37.47 39.58
C GLN A 153 -18.77 37.71 39.13
N ALA A 154 -19.03 38.81 38.43
CA ALA A 154 -20.35 39.06 37.86
C ALA A 154 -20.77 37.90 36.94
N PRO A 155 -22.05 37.48 36.94
CA PRO A 155 -22.53 36.35 36.15
C PRO A 155 -22.14 36.43 34.66
N GLU A 156 -22.21 37.63 34.07
CA GLU A 156 -21.86 37.90 32.68
C GLU A 156 -20.37 37.67 32.41
N ALA A 157 -19.51 38.07 33.35
CA ALA A 157 -18.07 37.87 33.25
C ALA A 157 -17.68 36.39 33.39
N VAL A 158 -18.37 35.65 34.26
CA VAL A 158 -18.21 34.19 34.40
C VAL A 158 -18.61 33.49 33.10
N GLN A 159 -19.71 33.90 32.48
CA GLN A 159 -20.17 33.33 31.21
C GLN A 159 -19.17 33.64 30.08
N ALA A 160 -18.68 34.88 29.98
CA ALA A 160 -17.68 35.25 28.99
C ALA A 160 -16.35 34.48 29.16
N ALA A 161 -15.90 34.28 30.40
CA ALA A 161 -14.69 33.49 30.70
C ALA A 161 -14.86 32.00 30.36
N ARG A 162 -16.06 31.43 30.53
CA ARG A 162 -16.38 30.06 30.09
C ARG A 162 -16.32 29.96 28.57
N THR A 163 -16.91 30.92 27.85
CA THR A 163 -16.84 30.97 26.39
C THR A 163 -15.40 31.08 25.89
N ALA A 164 -14.57 31.93 26.49
CA ALA A 164 -13.15 32.02 26.13
C ALA A 164 -12.40 30.70 26.36
N ASN A 165 -12.67 30.00 27.47
CA ASN A 165 -12.08 28.67 27.70
C ASN A 165 -12.55 27.62 26.69
N ALA A 166 -13.81 27.69 26.23
CA ALA A 166 -14.35 26.77 25.23
C ALA A 166 -13.74 26.98 23.82
N MET A 167 -13.12 28.13 23.54
CA MET A 167 -12.42 28.39 22.28
C MET A 167 -11.02 27.77 22.21
N LYS A 168 -10.52 27.19 23.31
CA LYS A 168 -9.22 26.52 23.33
C LYS A 168 -9.25 25.28 22.45
N ILE A 169 -8.21 25.11 21.63
CA ILE A 169 -8.06 23.97 20.73
C ILE A 169 -6.96 23.07 21.30
N PRO A 170 -7.19 21.74 21.45
CA PRO A 170 -6.12 20.84 21.86
C PRO A 170 -4.96 20.91 20.87
N ALA A 171 -3.76 21.21 21.37
CA ALA A 171 -2.62 21.63 20.56
C ALA A 171 -2.22 20.63 19.45
N TYR A 172 -2.51 19.35 19.67
CA TYR A 172 -2.13 18.25 18.80
C TYR A 172 -3.27 17.67 17.96
N GLN A 173 -4.52 17.99 18.28
CA GLN A 173 -5.67 17.29 17.70
C GLN A 173 -5.85 17.60 16.21
N ALA A 174 -5.57 18.85 15.80
CA ALA A 174 -5.63 19.25 14.40
C ALA A 174 -4.63 18.45 13.55
N ASP A 175 -3.39 18.33 14.01
CA ASP A 175 -2.32 17.60 13.34
C ASP A 175 -2.65 16.11 13.24
N GLN A 176 -3.04 15.50 14.37
CA GLN A 176 -3.43 14.09 14.43
C GLN A 176 -4.55 13.76 13.46
N THR A 177 -5.60 14.58 13.43
CA THR A 177 -6.75 14.39 12.54
C THR A 177 -6.33 14.50 11.07
N THR A 178 -5.49 15.48 10.75
CA THR A 178 -5.04 15.70 9.38
C THR A 178 -4.12 14.57 8.92
N ILE A 179 -3.17 14.12 9.77
CA ILE A 179 -2.29 12.98 9.50
C ILE A 179 -3.12 11.71 9.27
N GLN A 180 -4.07 11.42 10.16
CA GLN A 180 -4.92 10.23 10.07
C GLN A 180 -5.71 10.21 8.76
N ASN A 181 -6.37 11.32 8.41
CA ASN A 181 -7.18 11.41 7.20
C ASN A 181 -6.34 11.26 5.92
N THR A 182 -5.19 11.94 5.87
CA THR A 182 -4.28 11.87 4.72
C THR A 182 -3.67 10.48 4.59
N PHE A 183 -3.22 9.88 5.69
CA PHE A 183 -2.67 8.52 5.69
C PHE A 183 -3.71 7.48 5.27
N MET A 184 -4.94 7.58 5.77
CA MET A 184 -6.00 6.67 5.33
C MET A 184 -6.36 6.84 3.86
N THR A 185 -6.13 8.02 3.29
CA THR A 185 -6.29 8.22 1.84
C THR A 185 -5.19 7.47 1.08
N VAL A 186 -3.94 7.52 1.52
CA VAL A 186 -2.83 6.74 0.96
C VAL A 186 -3.14 5.24 1.00
N VAL A 187 -3.62 4.72 2.14
CA VAL A 187 -3.99 3.29 2.27
C VAL A 187 -5.06 2.88 1.25
N LYS A 188 -6.06 3.74 1.02
CA LYS A 188 -7.11 3.48 0.02
C LYS A 188 -6.56 3.47 -1.41
N GLU A 189 -5.63 4.35 -1.73
CA GLU A 189 -4.97 4.40 -3.05
C GLU A 189 -4.14 3.16 -3.31
N ILE A 190 -3.31 2.77 -2.33
CA ILE A 190 -2.50 1.55 -2.41
C ILE A 190 -3.38 0.32 -2.59
N LYS A 191 -4.50 0.23 -1.87
CA LYS A 191 -5.47 -0.88 -2.03
C LYS A 191 -6.07 -0.90 -3.44
N LYS A 192 -6.36 0.26 -4.01
CA LYS A 192 -6.90 0.36 -5.37
C LYS A 192 -5.89 -0.12 -6.42
N GLU A 193 -4.62 0.26 -6.27
CA GLU A 193 -3.53 -0.15 -7.17
C GLU A 193 -3.15 -1.62 -7.02
N ALA A 194 -3.29 -2.19 -5.82
CA ALA A 194 -3.05 -3.61 -5.57
C ALA A 194 -4.07 -4.52 -6.27
N GLY A 195 -5.19 -3.96 -6.76
CA GLY A 195 -6.29 -4.74 -7.32
C GLY A 195 -7.16 -5.36 -6.22
N SER A 196 -8.38 -5.75 -6.58
CA SER A 196 -9.33 -6.34 -5.65
C SER A 196 -10.13 -7.44 -6.33
N ASP A 197 -9.82 -8.70 -5.99
CA ASP A 197 -10.60 -9.88 -6.40
C ASP A 197 -12.05 -9.82 -5.91
N LEU A 198 -12.36 -8.92 -4.96
CA LEU A 198 -13.71 -8.70 -4.44
C LEU A 198 -14.69 -8.22 -5.51
N VAL A 199 -14.24 -7.52 -6.56
CA VAL A 199 -15.10 -7.13 -7.69
C VAL A 199 -15.43 -8.33 -8.56
N ALA A 200 -14.43 -9.17 -8.84
CA ALA A 200 -14.62 -10.43 -9.57
C ALA A 200 -15.50 -11.40 -8.77
N ALA A 201 -15.26 -11.56 -7.46
CA ALA A 201 -16.07 -12.39 -6.57
C ALA A 201 -17.52 -11.90 -6.48
N LYS A 202 -17.75 -10.58 -6.45
CA LYS A 202 -19.11 -10.01 -6.52
C LYS A 202 -19.81 -10.28 -7.85
N ALA A 203 -19.09 -10.20 -8.96
CA ALA A 203 -19.64 -10.51 -10.28
C ALA A 203 -20.02 -11.99 -10.40
N ILE A 204 -19.15 -12.89 -9.94
CA ILE A 204 -19.42 -14.34 -9.89
C ILE A 204 -20.62 -14.64 -8.99
N SER A 205 -20.68 -14.03 -7.80
CA SER A 205 -21.82 -14.20 -6.89
C SER A 205 -23.12 -13.70 -7.52
N LYS A 206 -23.11 -12.56 -8.22
CA LYS A 206 -24.28 -12.03 -8.91
C LYS A 206 -24.76 -12.98 -10.01
N GLU A 207 -23.85 -13.48 -10.85
CA GLU A 207 -24.18 -14.43 -11.92
C GLU A 207 -24.75 -15.73 -11.34
N ALA A 208 -24.19 -16.23 -10.24
CA ALA A 208 -24.71 -17.42 -9.55
C ALA A 208 -26.13 -17.20 -9.00
N THR A 209 -26.39 -16.04 -8.39
CA THR A 209 -27.73 -15.67 -7.90
C THR A 209 -28.74 -15.53 -9.04
N GLU A 210 -28.36 -14.91 -10.16
CA GLU A 210 -29.23 -14.76 -11.33
C GLU A 210 -29.57 -16.11 -11.97
N LYS A 211 -28.59 -17.02 -12.09
CA LYS A 211 -28.84 -18.40 -12.55
C LYS A 211 -29.77 -19.16 -11.62
N MET A 212 -29.53 -19.08 -10.32
CA MET A 212 -30.38 -19.70 -9.30
C MET A 212 -31.82 -19.18 -9.37
N PHE A 213 -32.01 -17.85 -9.49
CA PHE A 213 -33.34 -17.26 -9.65
C PHE A 213 -34.04 -17.70 -10.93
N ALA A 214 -33.32 -17.78 -12.06
CA ALA A 214 -33.87 -18.23 -13.34
C ALA A 214 -34.29 -19.71 -13.30
N GLU A 215 -33.57 -20.57 -12.57
CA GLU A 215 -33.95 -21.96 -12.36
C GLU A 215 -35.17 -22.09 -11.45
N LEU A 216 -35.21 -21.35 -10.34
CA LEU A 216 -36.32 -21.39 -9.38
C LEU A 216 -37.64 -20.87 -9.95
N THR A 217 -37.59 -19.92 -10.90
CA THR A 217 -38.78 -19.32 -11.51
C THR A 217 -39.15 -19.96 -12.85
N LYS A 218 -38.44 -21.00 -13.26
CA LYS A 218 -38.64 -21.66 -14.56
C LYS A 218 -40.04 -22.30 -14.64
N GLY A 219 -40.84 -21.82 -15.58
CA GLY A 219 -42.22 -22.30 -15.78
C GLY A 219 -43.27 -21.64 -14.88
N GLN A 220 -42.88 -20.63 -14.09
CA GLN A 220 -43.79 -19.78 -13.33
C GLN A 220 -44.16 -18.50 -14.11
N ASP A 221 -45.21 -17.81 -13.65
CA ASP A 221 -45.54 -16.47 -14.16
C ASP A 221 -44.43 -15.47 -13.77
N MET A 222 -43.80 -14.87 -14.79
CA MET A 222 -42.71 -13.92 -14.60
C MET A 222 -43.14 -12.61 -13.92
N GLN A 223 -44.44 -12.29 -13.88
CA GLN A 223 -44.93 -11.10 -13.18
C GLN A 223 -45.11 -11.32 -11.67
N ASN A 224 -45.30 -12.56 -11.21
CA ASN A 224 -45.41 -12.89 -9.79
C ASN A 224 -44.87 -14.31 -9.48
N PRO A 225 -43.54 -14.51 -9.53
CA PRO A 225 -42.94 -15.81 -9.22
C PRO A 225 -43.14 -16.17 -7.75
N THR A 226 -43.58 -17.40 -7.48
CA THR A 226 -43.73 -17.92 -6.11
C THR A 226 -42.52 -18.78 -5.78
N ILE A 227 -41.56 -18.22 -5.04
CA ILE A 227 -40.34 -18.92 -4.64
C ILE A 227 -40.52 -19.39 -3.19
N THR A 228 -40.63 -20.70 -2.99
CA THR A 228 -40.77 -21.28 -1.64
C THR A 228 -39.40 -21.56 -1.01
N PRO A 229 -39.30 -21.58 0.34
CA PRO A 229 -38.08 -21.96 1.05
C PRO A 229 -37.52 -23.32 0.62
N GLU A 230 -38.40 -24.28 0.38
CA GLU A 230 -38.08 -25.63 -0.08
C GLU A 230 -37.40 -25.59 -1.45
N ALA A 231 -37.96 -24.83 -2.40
CA ALA A 231 -37.40 -24.72 -3.74
C ALA A 231 -35.98 -24.16 -3.73
N VAL A 232 -35.72 -23.14 -2.89
CA VAL A 232 -34.40 -22.52 -2.74
C VAL A 232 -33.39 -23.50 -2.15
N VAL A 233 -33.78 -24.22 -1.09
CA VAL A 233 -32.90 -25.19 -0.41
C VAL A 233 -32.56 -26.35 -1.34
N ASP A 234 -33.56 -26.85 -2.08
CA ASP A 234 -33.39 -27.93 -3.05
C ASP A 234 -32.49 -27.51 -4.22
N ALA A 235 -32.60 -26.28 -4.70
CA ALA A 235 -31.68 -25.75 -5.73
C ALA A 235 -30.23 -25.69 -5.22
N ILE A 236 -30.01 -25.28 -3.97
CA ILE A 236 -28.68 -25.24 -3.35
C ILE A 236 -28.10 -26.65 -3.24
N THR A 237 -28.83 -27.59 -2.64
CA THR A 237 -28.32 -28.95 -2.45
C THR A 237 -28.24 -29.74 -3.75
N GLY A 238 -29.13 -29.46 -4.72
CA GLY A 238 -29.11 -30.04 -6.05
C GLY A 238 -27.86 -29.66 -6.84
N SER A 239 -27.36 -28.43 -6.68
CA SER A 239 -26.15 -27.96 -7.37
C SER A 239 -24.86 -28.72 -6.99
N ILE A 240 -24.85 -29.37 -5.82
CA ILE A 240 -23.72 -30.18 -5.32
C ILE A 240 -24.05 -31.67 -5.25
N SER A 241 -25.29 -32.06 -5.60
CA SER A 241 -25.67 -33.46 -5.70
C SER A 241 -24.94 -34.13 -6.87
N GLY A 242 -24.24 -35.23 -6.59
CA GLY A 242 -23.47 -35.97 -7.61
C GLY A 242 -22.02 -35.51 -7.82
N VAL A 243 -21.51 -34.58 -7.00
CA VAL A 243 -20.06 -34.26 -6.98
C VAL A 243 -19.32 -35.37 -6.23
N ASP A 244 -18.23 -35.88 -6.82
CA ASP A 244 -17.40 -36.94 -6.22
C ASP A 244 -16.90 -36.52 -4.82
N GLY A 245 -17.21 -37.35 -3.81
CA GLY A 245 -16.82 -37.13 -2.41
C GLY A 245 -17.90 -36.52 -1.50
N VAL A 246 -19.07 -36.15 -2.04
CA VAL A 246 -20.20 -35.68 -1.23
C VAL A 246 -20.98 -36.88 -0.68
N ASN A 247 -21.06 -36.97 0.66
CA ASN A 247 -21.89 -37.97 1.33
C ASN A 247 -23.37 -37.56 1.27
N GLN A 248 -24.21 -38.41 0.68
CA GLN A 248 -25.64 -38.13 0.50
C GLN A 248 -26.39 -37.93 1.82
N GLU A 249 -26.11 -38.72 2.85
CA GLU A 249 -26.74 -38.59 4.16
C GLU A 249 -26.37 -37.26 4.84
N ALA A 250 -25.12 -36.81 4.68
CA ALA A 250 -24.69 -35.50 5.16
C ALA A 250 -25.35 -34.35 4.38
N LEU A 251 -25.54 -34.52 3.08
CA LEU A 251 -26.23 -33.56 2.21
C LEU A 251 -27.72 -33.44 2.55
N ASP A 252 -28.39 -34.56 2.81
CA ASP A 252 -29.81 -34.60 3.19
C ASP A 252 -30.03 -33.97 4.59
N ASN A 253 -29.11 -34.19 5.52
CA ASN A 253 -29.15 -33.55 6.84
C ASN A 253 -28.90 -32.03 6.74
N PHE A 254 -27.99 -31.61 5.84
CA PHE A 254 -27.76 -30.20 5.55
C PHE A 254 -28.98 -29.55 4.89
N ASN A 255 -29.64 -30.20 3.93
CA ASN A 255 -30.89 -29.74 3.30
C ASN A 255 -31.94 -29.46 4.39
N LYS A 256 -32.22 -30.42 5.28
CA LYS A 256 -33.21 -30.26 6.36
C LYS A 256 -32.88 -29.11 7.31
N ALA A 257 -31.61 -28.96 7.70
CA ALA A 257 -31.18 -27.89 8.59
C ALA A 257 -31.34 -26.51 7.93
N LEU A 258 -30.96 -26.40 6.65
CA LEU A 258 -31.08 -25.15 5.89
C LEU A 258 -32.55 -24.79 5.63
N LEU A 259 -33.40 -25.78 5.36
CA LEU A 259 -34.84 -25.58 5.21
C LEU A 259 -35.48 -25.05 6.49
N GLY A 260 -35.19 -25.67 7.63
CA GLY A 260 -35.70 -25.21 8.92
C GLY A 260 -35.27 -23.77 9.22
N LEU A 261 -34.03 -23.40 8.91
CA LEU A 261 -33.54 -22.04 9.07
C LEU A 261 -34.26 -21.04 8.14
N MET A 262 -34.46 -21.39 6.89
CA MET A 262 -35.17 -20.53 5.92
C MET A 262 -36.65 -20.32 6.28
N GLN A 263 -37.33 -21.37 6.76
CA GLN A 263 -38.72 -21.28 7.22
C GLN A 263 -38.87 -20.35 8.42
N THR A 264 -37.85 -20.22 9.28
CA THR A 264 -37.88 -19.23 10.37
C THR A 264 -37.68 -17.77 9.91
N MET A 265 -37.23 -17.56 8.67
CA MET A 265 -37.03 -16.22 8.09
C MET A 265 -38.23 -15.74 7.27
N VAL A 266 -39.13 -16.63 6.87
CA VAL A 266 -40.42 -16.26 6.28
C VAL A 266 -41.35 -15.86 7.42
N LEU A 267 -41.65 -14.57 7.55
CA LEU A 267 -42.63 -14.08 8.52
C LEU A 267 -43.98 -14.75 8.27
N PRO A 268 -44.73 -15.17 9.32
CA PRO A 268 -46.08 -15.68 9.12
C PRO A 268 -46.92 -14.60 8.42
N GLU A 269 -47.68 -15.01 7.41
CA GLU A 269 -48.71 -14.16 6.84
C GLU A 269 -49.60 -13.68 7.99
N ASP A 270 -49.87 -12.38 8.00
CA ASP A 270 -50.77 -11.73 8.94
C ASP A 270 -52.16 -12.33 8.74
N ASP A 271 -52.45 -13.41 9.47
CA ASP A 271 -53.79 -13.98 9.59
C ASP A 271 -54.64 -12.93 10.30
N GLY A 272 -55.20 -12.03 9.49
CA GLY A 272 -56.23 -11.10 9.90
C GLY A 272 -57.42 -11.88 10.44
N GLN A 273 -57.40 -12.13 11.75
CA GLN A 273 -58.59 -12.36 12.53
C GLN A 273 -58.89 -11.07 13.30
N ASP A 274 -59.61 -10.17 12.63
CA ASP A 274 -60.53 -9.26 13.29
C ASP A 274 -61.57 -10.10 14.05
N ASN A 275 -61.51 -10.07 15.38
CA ASN A 275 -62.67 -9.89 16.26
C ASN A 275 -62.25 -9.56 17.70
#